data_AF-A0A3D5VH68-F1
#
_entry.id   AF-A0A3D5VH68-F1
#
_cell.length_a   1.000
_cell.length_b   1.000
_cell.length_c   1.000
_cell.angle_alpha   90.00
_cell.angle_beta   90.00
_cell.angle_gamma   90.00
#
_symmetry.space_group_name_H-M   'P 1'
#
loop_
_entity.id
_entity.type
_entity.pdbx_description
1 polymer ?
#
loop_
_entity_poly.entity_id
_entity_poly.type
_entity_poly.pdbx_seq_one_letter_code
_entity_poly.pdbx_strand_id
1 'polypeptide(L)'
;IMARRLTLEGAKVQGVYEIKAEPSGLTRNIVQCLEDYNIPLHLSATVTRVHGSERVEAVTISQVDENLRALPGTEEYVPCDTLVLSVGLIPENDMLLPLGVQIDPRTGGPAVNQLMATGQAGLYSCGNALHVNDLVDYVSESGEIAGSSAARFALGKPDRPCHLPVIPQGDIHYVVPQKLDIAAGGQAVLYFRSARTIANASLEISAGGQVLLQKKYKAVRPPEMERIVLDLALLPPGTEELSLNLRG
;
A
#
# COMPACT_ATOMS: atom_id res chain seq x y z
N ILE A 1 -3.96 -10.01 -13.02
CA ILE A 1 -5.24 -9.51 -13.58
C ILE A 1 -5.17 -9.36 -15.09
N MET A 2 -4.28 -8.52 -15.64
CA MET A 2 -4.19 -8.31 -17.10
C MET A 2 -3.87 -9.60 -17.87
N ALA A 3 -2.95 -10.42 -17.38
CA ALA A 3 -2.64 -11.74 -17.95
C ALA A 3 -3.91 -12.58 -18.18
N ARG A 4 -4.72 -12.78 -17.13
CA ARG A 4 -6.02 -13.44 -17.24
C ARG A 4 -6.93 -12.82 -18.29
N ARG A 5 -7.06 -11.48 -18.29
CA ARG A 5 -7.98 -10.83 -19.23
C ARG A 5 -7.53 -11.07 -20.67
N LEU A 6 -6.25 -10.93 -20.96
CA LEU A 6 -5.69 -11.23 -22.28
C LEU A 6 -5.95 -12.68 -22.69
N THR A 7 -5.75 -13.64 -21.78
CA THR A 7 -6.08 -15.05 -22.06
C THR A 7 -7.56 -15.25 -22.39
N LEU A 8 -8.46 -14.58 -21.67
CA LEU A 8 -9.91 -14.64 -21.95
C LEU A 8 -10.31 -13.99 -23.28
N GLU A 9 -9.54 -13.02 -23.77
CA GLU A 9 -9.72 -12.40 -25.09
C GLU A 9 -9.03 -13.19 -26.22
N GLY A 10 -8.44 -14.36 -25.92
CA GLY A 10 -7.82 -15.24 -26.90
C GLY A 10 -6.31 -15.03 -27.11
N ALA A 11 -5.66 -14.16 -26.35
CA ALA A 11 -4.22 -14.02 -26.40
C ALA A 11 -3.53 -15.20 -25.69
N LYS A 12 -2.36 -15.62 -26.20
CA LYS A 12 -1.49 -16.57 -25.50
C LYS A 12 -0.47 -15.80 -24.66
N VAL A 13 -0.69 -15.75 -23.35
CA VAL A 13 0.26 -15.13 -22.42
C VAL A 13 1.44 -16.08 -22.20
N GLN A 14 2.65 -15.65 -22.61
CA GLN A 14 3.87 -16.47 -22.49
C GLN A 14 4.31 -16.63 -21.03
N GLY A 15 4.14 -15.60 -20.21
CA GLY A 15 4.49 -15.61 -18.80
C GLY A 15 4.35 -14.24 -18.16
N VAL A 16 4.46 -14.21 -16.83
CA VAL A 16 4.58 -13.00 -16.03
C VAL A 16 5.96 -13.01 -15.38
N TYR A 17 6.69 -11.91 -15.50
CA TYR A 17 8.06 -11.77 -14.99
C TYR A 17 8.07 -10.70 -13.89
N GLU A 18 8.46 -11.09 -12.69
CA GLU A 18 8.57 -10.25 -11.49
C GLU A 18 10.04 -10.12 -11.13
N ILE A 19 10.48 -8.88 -10.93
CA ILE A 19 11.88 -8.57 -10.64
C ILE A 19 12.26 -8.99 -9.22
N LYS A 20 11.29 -9.07 -8.30
CA LYS A 20 11.52 -9.52 -6.92
C LYS A 20 11.63 -11.04 -6.81
N ALA A 21 12.32 -11.48 -5.77
CA ALA A 21 12.41 -12.90 -5.39
C ALA A 21 11.12 -13.47 -4.78
N GLU A 22 10.14 -12.61 -4.49
CA GLU A 22 8.81 -12.98 -4.03
C GLU A 22 7.73 -12.25 -4.85
N PRO A 23 6.55 -12.84 -5.06
CA PRO A 23 5.46 -12.19 -5.78
C PRO A 23 5.03 -10.88 -5.11
N SER A 24 4.90 -9.80 -5.88
CA SER A 24 4.38 -8.51 -5.40
C SER A 24 2.85 -8.39 -5.50
N GLY A 25 2.18 -9.36 -6.12
CA GLY A 25 0.73 -9.42 -6.26
C GLY A 25 0.04 -10.09 -5.07
N LEU A 26 -1.24 -9.78 -4.86
CA LEU A 26 -2.08 -10.48 -3.88
C LEU A 26 -2.17 -11.97 -4.19
N THR A 27 -2.14 -12.80 -3.15
CA THR A 27 -2.22 -14.27 -3.25
C THR A 27 -3.40 -14.72 -4.13
N ARG A 28 -4.58 -14.11 -3.94
CA ARG A 28 -5.77 -14.39 -4.76
C ARG A 28 -5.55 -14.14 -6.26
N ASN A 29 -4.77 -13.12 -6.62
CA ASN A 29 -4.52 -12.78 -8.01
C ASN A 29 -3.55 -13.76 -8.66
N ILE A 30 -2.62 -14.32 -7.89
CA ILE A 30 -1.69 -15.34 -8.38
C ILE A 30 -2.49 -16.59 -8.75
N VAL A 31 -3.29 -17.09 -7.81
CA VAL A 31 -4.15 -18.27 -8.03
C VAL A 31 -5.12 -18.02 -9.19
N GLN A 32 -5.96 -16.98 -9.05
CA GLN A 32 -7.09 -16.76 -9.97
C GLN A 32 -6.71 -16.20 -11.34
N CYS A 33 -5.50 -15.66 -11.50
CA CYS A 33 -5.08 -15.10 -12.80
C CYS A 33 -3.97 -15.88 -13.48
N LEU A 34 -3.15 -16.62 -12.72
CA LEU A 34 -1.99 -17.31 -13.27
C LEU A 34 -2.16 -18.82 -13.17
N GLU A 35 -2.35 -19.37 -11.97
CA GLU A 35 -2.47 -20.82 -11.76
C GLU A 35 -3.68 -21.40 -12.49
N ASP A 36 -4.88 -20.81 -12.31
CA ASP A 36 -6.12 -21.26 -12.97
C ASP A 36 -6.04 -21.24 -14.50
N TYR A 37 -5.12 -20.45 -15.07
CA TYR A 37 -4.92 -20.30 -16.51
C TYR A 37 -3.59 -20.90 -17.01
N ASN A 38 -2.85 -21.61 -16.14
CA ASN A 38 -1.54 -22.19 -16.43
C ASN A 38 -0.53 -21.18 -17.02
N ILE A 39 -0.55 -19.94 -16.53
CA ILE A 39 0.39 -18.89 -16.92
C ILE A 39 1.57 -18.92 -15.95
N PRO A 40 2.83 -19.10 -16.41
CA PRO A 40 3.96 -19.18 -15.52
C PRO A 40 4.29 -17.81 -14.90
N LEU A 41 4.62 -17.82 -13.61
CA LEU A 41 5.21 -16.69 -12.90
C LEU A 41 6.71 -16.94 -12.71
N HIS A 42 7.53 -16.07 -13.29
CA HIS A 42 8.97 -16.08 -13.14
C HIS A 42 9.35 -14.98 -12.13
N LEU A 43 10.03 -15.38 -11.05
CA LEU A 43 10.56 -14.47 -10.04
C LEU A 43 12.02 -14.15 -10.33
N SER A 44 12.54 -13.08 -9.73
CA SER A 44 13.91 -12.60 -9.94
C SER A 44 14.28 -12.43 -11.42
N ALA A 45 13.33 -12.00 -12.25
CA ALA A 45 13.52 -11.85 -13.69
C ALA A 45 12.93 -10.55 -14.22
N THR A 46 13.59 -9.91 -15.19
CA THR A 46 13.11 -8.65 -15.77
C THR A 46 13.41 -8.55 -17.26
N VAL A 47 12.64 -7.72 -17.96
CA VAL A 47 12.89 -7.38 -19.37
C VAL A 47 14.10 -6.45 -19.45
N THR A 48 15.14 -6.86 -20.17
CA THR A 48 16.36 -6.05 -20.40
C THR A 48 16.44 -5.49 -21.81
N ARG A 49 15.68 -6.04 -22.76
CA ARG A 49 15.60 -5.52 -24.14
C ARG A 49 14.24 -5.80 -24.76
N VAL A 50 13.75 -4.85 -25.55
CA VAL A 50 12.59 -5.03 -26.43
C VAL A 50 13.11 -5.07 -27.87
N HIS A 51 12.63 -6.03 -28.66
CA HIS A 51 13.03 -6.23 -30.05
C HIS A 51 11.88 -5.90 -31.00
N GLY A 52 12.25 -5.45 -32.20
CA GLY A 52 11.35 -4.97 -33.24
C GLY A 52 11.54 -3.48 -33.49
N SER A 53 11.01 -3.00 -34.62
CA SER A 53 11.15 -1.59 -35.04
C SER A 53 9.81 -0.85 -34.98
N GLU A 54 8.82 -1.30 -35.75
CA GLU A 54 7.47 -0.69 -35.76
C GLU A 54 6.54 -1.32 -34.72
N ARG A 55 6.81 -2.56 -34.33
CA ARG A 55 6.05 -3.33 -33.35
C ARG A 55 6.98 -4.23 -32.56
N VAL A 56 6.52 -4.66 -31.39
CA VAL A 56 7.23 -5.68 -30.60
C VAL A 56 7.21 -6.99 -31.36
N GLU A 57 8.38 -7.63 -31.46
CA GLU A 57 8.57 -8.95 -32.06
C GLU A 57 9.13 -9.96 -31.06
N ALA A 58 9.81 -9.46 -30.01
CA ALA A 58 10.26 -10.24 -28.87
C ALA A 58 10.71 -9.34 -27.71
N VAL A 59 10.99 -9.97 -26.58
CA VAL A 59 11.73 -9.38 -25.46
C VAL A 59 12.90 -10.27 -25.06
N THR A 60 13.97 -9.66 -24.55
CA THR A 60 14.98 -10.38 -23.77
C THR A 60 14.66 -10.25 -22.30
N ILE A 61 14.55 -11.39 -21.62
CA ILE A 61 14.44 -11.49 -20.17
C ILE A 61 15.81 -11.83 -19.61
N SER A 62 16.17 -11.26 -18.47
CA SER A 62 17.37 -11.64 -17.71
C SER A 62 17.00 -11.93 -16.27
N GLN A 63 17.70 -12.86 -15.64
CA GLN A 63 17.65 -13.04 -14.20
C GLN A 63 18.30 -11.83 -13.51
N VAL A 64 17.90 -11.53 -12.28
CA VAL A 64 18.47 -10.44 -11.47
C VAL A 64 19.07 -10.95 -10.17
N ASP A 65 20.06 -10.22 -9.67
CA ASP A 65 20.65 -10.44 -8.34
C ASP A 65 19.79 -9.84 -7.21
N GLU A 66 20.26 -9.98 -5.97
CA GLU A 66 19.64 -9.39 -4.77
C GLU A 66 19.56 -7.86 -4.77
N ASN A 67 20.37 -7.20 -5.61
CA ASN A 67 20.36 -5.76 -5.83
C ASN A 67 19.49 -5.36 -7.03
N LEU A 68 18.69 -6.30 -7.54
CA LEU A 68 17.81 -6.15 -8.71
C LEU A 68 18.56 -5.81 -10.00
N ARG A 69 19.83 -6.19 -10.11
CA ARG A 69 20.66 -5.97 -11.31
C ARG A 69 20.63 -7.20 -12.20
N ALA A 70 20.45 -6.99 -13.50
CA ALA A 70 20.49 -8.06 -14.49
C ALA A 70 21.84 -8.80 -14.46
N LEU A 71 21.77 -10.13 -14.43
CA LEU A 71 22.90 -11.04 -14.43
C LEU A 71 23.32 -11.34 -15.88
N PRO A 72 24.51 -10.91 -16.32
CA PRO A 72 24.99 -11.21 -17.67
C PRO A 72 25.10 -12.72 -17.91
N GLY A 73 24.71 -13.18 -19.09
CA GLY A 73 24.72 -14.59 -19.47
C GLY A 73 23.45 -15.36 -19.09
N THR A 74 22.46 -14.69 -18.50
CA THR A 74 21.14 -15.27 -18.17
C THR A 74 20.03 -14.84 -19.13
N GLU A 75 20.41 -14.24 -20.27
CA GLU A 75 19.49 -13.70 -21.25
C GLU A 75 18.68 -14.81 -21.94
N GLU A 76 17.37 -14.70 -21.89
CA GLU A 76 16.43 -15.55 -22.60
C GLU A 76 15.66 -14.70 -23.63
N TYR A 77 15.64 -15.15 -24.88
CA TYR A 77 14.85 -14.51 -25.94
C TYR A 77 13.45 -15.10 -25.98
N VAL A 78 12.44 -14.27 -25.76
CA VAL A 78 11.02 -14.67 -25.74
C VAL A 78 10.29 -14.00 -26.90
N PRO A 79 9.93 -14.75 -27.97
CA PRO A 79 9.11 -14.22 -29.06
C PRO A 79 7.73 -13.81 -28.55
N CYS A 80 7.36 -12.56 -28.79
CA CYS A 80 6.05 -12.02 -28.43
C CYS A 80 5.72 -10.79 -29.29
N ASP A 81 4.43 -10.54 -29.51
CA ASP A 81 3.98 -9.36 -30.25
C ASP A 81 3.52 -8.21 -29.35
N THR A 82 3.45 -8.45 -28.04
CA THR A 82 2.88 -7.55 -27.04
C THR A 82 3.65 -7.67 -25.73
N LEU A 83 4.08 -6.53 -25.18
CA LEU A 83 4.63 -6.41 -23.83
C LEU A 83 3.71 -5.52 -22.99
N VAL A 84 3.25 -6.03 -21.85
CA VAL A 84 2.46 -5.26 -20.88
C VAL A 84 3.30 -5.00 -19.65
N LEU A 85 3.58 -3.73 -19.38
CA LEU A 85 4.31 -3.29 -18.19
C LEU A 85 3.33 -2.99 -17.06
N SER A 86 3.48 -3.72 -15.94
CA SER A 86 2.68 -3.54 -14.73
C SER A 86 3.55 -2.96 -13.62
N VAL A 87 3.85 -1.66 -13.70
CA VAL A 87 4.87 -0.97 -12.87
C VAL A 87 4.35 -0.44 -11.52
N GLY A 88 3.19 -0.93 -11.06
CA GLY A 88 2.57 -0.48 -9.82
C GLY A 88 1.85 0.87 -9.95
N LEU A 89 1.40 1.39 -8.81
CA LEU A 89 0.69 2.66 -8.69
C LEU A 89 1.44 3.54 -7.70
N ILE A 90 1.52 4.84 -8.01
CA ILE A 90 1.93 5.87 -7.06
C ILE A 90 0.77 6.84 -6.87
N PRO A 91 0.52 7.34 -5.65
CA PRO A 91 -0.45 8.41 -5.48
C PRO A 91 -0.04 9.66 -6.28
N GLU A 92 -1.00 10.24 -6.99
CA GLU A 92 -0.83 11.51 -7.70
C GLU A 92 -1.31 12.63 -6.77
N ASN A 93 -0.41 13.54 -6.39
CA ASN A 93 -0.68 14.60 -5.41
C ASN A 93 0.00 15.92 -5.78
N ASP A 94 0.38 16.13 -7.05
CA ASP A 94 1.11 17.33 -7.48
C ASP A 94 0.29 18.60 -7.21
N MET A 95 -1.04 18.50 -7.29
CA MET A 95 -1.98 19.59 -6.97
C MET A 95 -1.92 20.03 -5.49
N LEU A 96 -1.40 19.21 -4.58
CA LEU A 96 -1.30 19.52 -3.15
C LEU A 96 -0.03 20.31 -2.81
N LEU A 97 0.99 20.28 -3.67
CA LEU A 97 2.29 20.92 -3.40
C LEU A 97 2.17 22.44 -3.17
N PRO A 98 1.42 23.22 -3.98
CA PRO A 98 1.27 24.66 -3.76
C PRO A 98 0.49 25.01 -2.49
N LEU A 99 -0.29 24.06 -1.95
CA LEU A 99 -1.09 24.24 -0.74
C LEU A 99 -0.28 23.99 0.54
N GLY A 100 1.01 23.64 0.44
CA GLY A 100 1.87 23.37 1.60
C GLY A 100 1.38 22.18 2.43
N VAL A 101 0.72 21.21 1.80
CA VAL A 101 0.30 19.97 2.47
C VAL A 101 1.52 19.08 2.67
N GLN A 102 1.70 18.60 3.89
CA GLN A 102 2.77 17.65 4.20
C GLN A 102 2.48 16.30 3.52
N ILE A 103 3.41 15.82 2.69
CA ILE A 103 3.37 14.49 2.08
C ILE A 103 4.17 13.51 2.93
N ASP A 104 3.63 12.32 3.15
CA ASP A 104 4.37 11.20 3.73
C ASP A 104 5.15 10.51 2.60
N PRO A 105 6.50 10.53 2.63
CA PRO A 105 7.32 9.96 1.56
C PRO A 105 7.17 8.44 1.42
N ARG A 106 6.65 7.74 2.44
CA ARG A 106 6.47 6.28 2.42
C ARG A 106 5.20 5.85 1.70
N THR A 107 4.16 6.69 1.74
CA THR A 107 2.91 6.43 1.02
C THR A 107 2.86 7.17 -0.31
N GLY A 108 3.53 8.33 -0.43
CA GLY A 108 3.40 9.26 -1.55
C GLY A 108 2.15 10.15 -1.47
N GLY A 109 1.36 10.04 -0.40
CA GLY A 109 0.16 10.84 -0.19
C GLY A 109 0.24 11.76 1.02
N PRO A 110 -0.76 12.63 1.22
CA PRO A 110 -0.74 13.60 2.31
C PRO A 110 -0.81 12.92 3.68
N ALA A 111 -0.11 13.49 4.66
CA ALA A 111 -0.23 13.09 6.05
C ALA A 111 -1.60 13.54 6.60
N VAL A 112 -2.37 12.58 7.12
CA VAL A 112 -3.74 12.82 7.62
C VAL A 112 -3.94 12.35 9.04
N ASN A 113 -5.02 12.82 9.66
CA ASN A 113 -5.56 12.21 10.89
C ASN A 113 -6.60 11.12 10.59
N GLN A 114 -7.18 10.50 11.63
CA GLN A 114 -8.22 9.46 11.50
C GLN A 114 -9.51 9.95 10.85
N LEU A 115 -9.73 11.26 10.77
CA LEU A 115 -10.85 11.87 10.04
C LEU A 115 -10.52 12.15 8.58
N MET A 116 -9.37 11.66 8.09
CA MET A 116 -8.83 11.91 6.77
C MET A 116 -8.45 13.38 6.51
N ALA A 117 -8.38 14.21 7.56
CA ALA A 117 -8.04 15.62 7.46
C ALA A 117 -6.53 15.80 7.32
N THR A 118 -6.12 16.65 6.38
CA THR A 118 -4.71 17.03 6.19
C THR A 118 -4.26 18.08 7.22
N GLY A 119 -3.06 18.65 7.05
CA GLY A 119 -2.65 19.83 7.80
C GLY A 119 -3.35 21.13 7.38
N GLN A 120 -4.02 21.15 6.22
CA GLN A 120 -4.74 22.31 5.71
C GLN A 120 -6.23 22.22 6.09
N ALA A 121 -6.76 23.30 6.65
CA ALA A 121 -8.15 23.35 7.10
C ALA A 121 -9.13 23.16 5.93
N GLY A 122 -10.14 22.31 6.12
CA GLY A 122 -11.13 22.00 5.08
C GLY A 122 -10.61 21.10 3.96
N LEU A 123 -9.35 20.63 4.01
CA LEU A 123 -8.78 19.72 3.03
C LEU A 123 -8.62 18.31 3.61
N TYR A 124 -9.23 17.35 2.93
CA TYR A 124 -9.26 15.93 3.29
C TYR A 124 -8.77 15.09 2.12
N SER A 125 -8.20 13.91 2.40
CA SER A 125 -7.72 12.99 1.36
C SER A 125 -8.12 11.55 1.68
N CYS A 126 -8.57 10.81 0.66
CA CYS A 126 -9.02 9.43 0.80
C CYS A 126 -8.69 8.61 -0.45
N GLY A 127 -8.90 7.30 -0.37
CA GLY A 127 -8.65 6.38 -1.48
C GLY A 127 -7.18 6.35 -1.90
N ASN A 128 -6.94 6.12 -3.18
CA ASN A 128 -5.58 5.91 -3.69
C ASN A 128 -4.73 7.19 -3.81
N ALA A 129 -5.34 8.38 -3.70
CA ALA A 129 -4.60 9.63 -3.55
C ALA A 129 -3.94 9.75 -2.17
N LEU A 130 -4.52 9.12 -1.14
CA LEU A 130 -3.97 9.08 0.22
C LEU A 130 -2.85 8.04 0.34
N HIS A 131 -3.13 6.81 -0.09
CA HIS A 131 -2.21 5.68 -0.10
C HIS A 131 -2.81 4.57 -0.96
N VAL A 132 -1.98 3.72 -1.57
CA VAL A 132 -2.49 2.66 -2.46
C VAL A 132 -3.17 1.56 -1.64
N ASN A 133 -4.49 1.51 -1.77
CA ASN A 133 -5.35 0.48 -1.20
C ASN A 133 -5.35 -0.77 -2.09
N ASP A 134 -5.35 -1.94 -1.48
CA ASP A 134 -5.44 -3.24 -2.14
C ASP A 134 -6.88 -3.76 -2.28
N LEU A 135 -7.81 -3.23 -1.46
CA LEU A 135 -9.25 -3.51 -1.49
C LEU A 135 -10.08 -2.24 -1.74
N VAL A 136 -11.19 -2.39 -2.47
CA VAL A 136 -12.16 -1.30 -2.70
C VAL A 136 -12.91 -0.91 -1.43
N ASP A 137 -13.05 -1.83 -0.48
CA ASP A 137 -13.69 -1.59 0.81
C ASP A 137 -12.97 -0.49 1.59
N TYR A 138 -11.63 -0.51 1.61
CA TYR A 138 -10.81 0.49 2.31
C TYR A 138 -10.83 1.86 1.61
N VAL A 139 -10.94 1.85 0.27
CA VAL A 139 -11.18 3.07 -0.51
C VAL A 139 -12.53 3.70 -0.14
N SER A 140 -13.57 2.87 -0.04
CA SER A 140 -14.92 3.31 0.31
C SER A 140 -14.99 3.82 1.75
N GLU A 141 -14.37 3.09 2.69
CA GLU A 141 -14.31 3.48 4.11
C GLU A 141 -13.61 4.82 4.31
N SER A 142 -12.41 5.00 3.72
CA SER A 142 -11.72 6.30 3.80
C SER A 142 -12.53 7.42 3.13
N GLY A 143 -13.24 7.13 2.03
CA GLY A 143 -14.11 8.08 1.35
C GLY A 143 -15.30 8.51 2.21
N GLU A 144 -15.97 7.59 2.90
CA GLU A 144 -17.08 7.89 3.79
C GLU A 144 -16.64 8.75 4.98
N ILE A 145 -15.48 8.42 5.57
CA ILE A 145 -14.89 9.19 6.67
C ILE A 145 -14.54 10.62 6.21
N ALA A 146 -13.86 10.75 5.08
CA ALA A 146 -13.45 12.04 4.52
C ALA A 146 -14.67 12.91 4.16
N GLY A 147 -15.66 12.33 3.45
CA GLY A 147 -16.86 13.04 3.06
C GLY A 147 -17.69 13.52 4.26
N SER A 148 -17.88 12.66 5.26
CA SER A 148 -18.58 13.02 6.50
C SER A 148 -17.85 14.11 7.27
N SER A 149 -16.51 14.08 7.29
CA SER A 149 -15.70 15.09 7.98
C SER A 149 -15.70 16.43 7.25
N ALA A 150 -15.56 16.42 5.92
CA ALA A 150 -15.69 17.62 5.09
C ALA A 150 -17.08 18.27 5.24
N ALA A 151 -18.15 17.48 5.27
CA ALA A 151 -19.50 17.99 5.49
C ALA A 151 -19.66 18.64 6.87
N ARG A 152 -19.09 18.03 7.93
CA ARG A 152 -19.10 18.63 9.28
C ARG A 152 -18.37 19.96 9.32
N PHE A 153 -17.21 20.05 8.68
CA PHE A 153 -16.43 21.29 8.59
C PHE A 153 -17.19 22.39 7.84
N ALA A 154 -17.79 22.06 6.69
CA ALA A 154 -18.58 23.00 5.88
C ALA A 154 -19.79 23.58 6.64
N LEU A 155 -20.35 22.83 7.59
CA LEU A 155 -21.43 23.29 8.48
C LEU A 155 -20.93 24.18 9.64
N GLY A 156 -19.67 24.62 9.61
CA GLY A 156 -19.12 25.57 10.58
C GLY A 156 -18.81 24.95 11.93
N LYS A 157 -18.60 23.63 12.02
CA LYS A 157 -18.09 22.98 13.22
C LYS A 157 -16.57 23.18 13.26
N PRO A 158 -16.03 24.05 14.12
CA PRO A 158 -14.60 24.33 14.12
C PRO A 158 -13.83 23.13 14.66
N ASP A 159 -12.84 22.67 13.88
CA ASP A 159 -11.86 21.69 14.34
C ASP A 159 -10.76 22.43 15.13
N ARG A 160 -10.58 22.07 16.41
CA ARG A 160 -9.40 22.42 17.19
C ARG A 160 -8.62 21.12 17.43
N PRO A 161 -7.92 20.62 16.39
CA PRO A 161 -7.34 19.30 16.48
C PRO A 161 -6.26 19.26 17.55
N CYS A 162 -6.29 18.19 18.35
CA CYS A 162 -5.20 17.87 19.25
C CYS A 162 -4.52 16.63 18.68
N HIS A 163 -3.34 16.83 18.06
CA HIS A 163 -2.69 15.79 17.27
C HIS A 163 -1.76 14.92 18.12
N LEU A 164 -2.00 13.62 18.08
CA LEU A 164 -1.14 12.58 18.61
C LEU A 164 -0.45 11.85 17.44
N PRO A 165 0.89 11.89 17.32
CA PRO A 165 1.60 11.16 16.26
C PRO A 165 1.44 9.64 16.42
N VAL A 166 1.38 8.94 15.29
CA VAL A 166 1.40 7.47 15.20
C VAL A 166 2.76 7.03 14.68
N ILE A 167 3.51 6.30 15.51
CA ILE A 167 4.89 5.91 15.25
C ILE A 167 4.95 4.44 14.85
N PRO A 168 5.20 4.12 13.55
CA PRO A 168 5.47 2.76 13.13
C PRO A 168 6.86 2.32 13.61
N GLN A 169 6.95 1.12 14.16
CA GLN A 169 8.17 0.49 14.68
C GLN A 169 8.29 -0.97 14.19
N GLY A 170 9.49 -1.51 14.28
CA GLY A 170 9.78 -2.88 13.85
C GLY A 170 9.66 -3.02 12.33
N ASP A 171 9.01 -4.08 11.87
CA ASP A 171 8.89 -4.40 10.44
C ASP A 171 7.69 -3.71 9.76
N ILE A 172 7.22 -2.56 10.26
CA ILE A 172 6.18 -1.75 9.59
C ILE A 172 6.81 -0.84 8.53
N HIS A 173 6.29 -0.89 7.31
CA HIS A 173 6.69 0.01 6.23
C HIS A 173 6.09 1.41 6.41
N TYR A 174 4.77 1.49 6.61
CA TYR A 174 4.06 2.73 6.93
C TYR A 174 2.77 2.45 7.71
N VAL A 175 2.21 3.51 8.29
CA VAL A 175 0.87 3.53 8.90
C VAL A 175 0.09 4.74 8.39
N VAL A 176 -1.21 4.56 8.16
CA VAL A 176 -2.18 5.61 7.84
C VAL A 176 -3.38 5.45 8.77
N PRO A 177 -3.84 6.50 9.45
CA PRO A 177 -3.30 7.86 9.48
C PRO A 177 -1.96 7.97 10.22
N GLN A 178 -1.19 9.02 9.93
CA GLN A 178 0.09 9.33 10.58
C GLN A 178 -0.08 10.02 11.93
N LYS A 179 -1.27 10.54 12.20
CA LYS A 179 -1.62 11.21 13.45
C LYS A 179 -3.08 10.91 13.84
N LEU A 180 -3.42 11.11 15.08
CA LEU A 180 -4.79 11.00 15.59
C LEU A 180 -5.21 12.35 16.15
N ASP A 181 -6.42 12.79 15.86
CA ASP A 181 -7.03 13.90 16.57
C ASP A 181 -7.78 13.37 17.79
N ILE A 182 -7.14 13.44 18.96
CA ILE A 182 -7.73 12.94 20.20
C ILE A 182 -8.91 13.79 20.69
N ALA A 183 -9.01 15.06 20.26
CA ALA A 183 -10.15 15.91 20.61
C ALA A 183 -11.44 15.45 19.90
N ALA A 184 -11.31 14.85 18.72
CA ALA A 184 -12.45 14.28 17.99
C ALA A 184 -12.99 13.00 18.65
N GLY A 185 -12.14 12.27 19.40
CA GLY A 185 -12.50 11.02 20.06
C GLY A 185 -12.98 9.93 19.10
N GLY A 186 -13.73 8.96 19.65
CA GLY A 186 -14.32 7.87 18.89
C GLY A 186 -13.30 6.80 18.47
N GLN A 187 -13.56 6.19 17.31
CA GLN A 187 -12.70 5.13 16.77
C GLN A 187 -11.75 5.66 15.70
N ALA A 188 -10.54 5.11 15.68
CA ALA A 188 -9.58 5.31 14.60
C ALA A 188 -9.38 4.01 13.84
N VAL A 189 -9.56 4.06 12.52
CA VAL A 189 -9.14 3.00 11.61
C VAL A 189 -7.69 3.24 11.23
N LEU A 190 -6.83 2.29 11.59
CA LEU A 190 -5.41 2.28 11.28
C LEU A 190 -5.16 1.23 10.18
N TYR A 191 -4.53 1.67 9.11
CA TYR A 191 -4.02 0.83 8.04
C TYR A 191 -2.50 0.77 8.11
N PHE A 192 -1.92 -0.41 7.91
CA PHE A 192 -0.47 -0.53 7.80
C PHE A 192 -0.08 -1.58 6.77
N ARG A 193 1.17 -1.51 6.31
CA ARG A 193 1.81 -2.56 5.51
C ARG A 193 3.10 -2.99 6.18
N SER A 194 3.44 -4.28 6.09
CA SER A 194 4.74 -4.76 6.51
C SER A 194 5.83 -4.39 5.51
N ALA A 195 7.05 -4.21 5.98
CA ALA A 195 8.23 -3.92 5.14
C ALA A 195 8.73 -5.16 4.39
N ARG A 196 8.45 -6.35 4.92
CA ARG A 196 8.80 -7.65 4.35
C ARG A 196 7.76 -8.70 4.70
N THR A 197 7.85 -9.88 4.07
CA THR A 197 7.05 -11.04 4.45
C THR A 197 7.52 -11.59 5.79
N ILE A 198 6.58 -11.81 6.72
CA ILE A 198 6.86 -12.31 8.07
C ILE A 198 5.83 -13.38 8.41
N ALA A 199 6.29 -14.58 8.76
CA ALA A 199 5.43 -15.64 9.30
C ALA A 199 5.26 -15.47 10.81
N ASN A 200 4.08 -15.84 11.34
CA ASN A 200 3.76 -15.79 12.77
C ASN A 200 3.97 -14.41 13.42
N ALA A 201 3.70 -13.34 12.69
CA ALA A 201 3.91 -11.98 13.16
C ALA A 201 2.97 -11.59 14.33
N SER A 202 3.44 -10.68 15.18
CA SER A 202 2.67 -10.06 16.25
C SER A 202 2.72 -8.54 16.12
N LEU A 203 1.56 -7.91 16.11
CA LEU A 203 1.40 -6.46 16.24
C LEU A 203 1.07 -6.12 17.69
N GLU A 204 1.77 -5.14 18.22
CA GLU A 204 1.46 -4.47 19.49
C GLU A 204 1.18 -2.99 19.22
N ILE A 205 0.10 -2.48 19.81
CA ILE A 205 -0.22 -1.05 19.83
C ILE A 205 -0.10 -0.58 21.27
N SER A 206 0.74 0.41 21.52
CA SER A 206 1.02 0.93 22.86
C SER A 206 1.07 2.45 22.91
N ALA A 207 0.75 3.00 24.08
CA ALA A 207 0.69 4.43 24.35
C ALA A 207 1.04 4.68 25.82
N GLY A 208 1.89 5.66 26.11
CA GLY A 208 2.26 6.00 27.51
C GLY A 208 2.85 4.82 28.31
N GLY A 209 3.54 3.89 27.64
CA GLY A 209 4.08 2.66 28.26
C GLY A 209 3.05 1.55 28.51
N GLN A 210 1.78 1.75 28.16
CA GLN A 210 0.71 0.75 28.27
C GLN A 210 0.42 0.10 26.92
N VAL A 211 0.28 -1.24 26.91
CA VAL A 211 -0.22 -1.97 25.74
C VAL A 211 -1.74 -1.83 25.66
N LEU A 212 -2.23 -1.28 24.54
CA LEU A 212 -3.65 -1.07 24.28
C LEU A 212 -4.28 -2.23 23.51
N LEU A 213 -3.53 -2.80 22.56
CA LEU A 213 -4.00 -3.88 21.71
C LEU A 213 -2.83 -4.77 21.31
N GLN A 214 -3.09 -6.08 21.25
CA GLN A 214 -2.17 -7.06 20.69
C GLN A 214 -2.91 -7.97 19.71
N LYS A 215 -2.31 -8.22 18.55
CA LYS A 215 -2.90 -9.11 17.52
C LYS A 215 -1.81 -9.96 16.87
N LYS A 216 -2.10 -11.26 16.74
CA LYS A 216 -1.23 -12.21 16.03
C LYS A 216 -1.73 -12.47 14.61
N TYR A 217 -0.79 -12.65 13.70
CA TYR A 217 -1.02 -12.95 12.29
C TYR A 217 -0.31 -14.26 11.94
N LYS A 218 -0.93 -15.09 11.11
CA LYS A 218 -0.25 -16.28 10.56
C LYS A 218 0.87 -15.87 9.61
N ALA A 219 0.63 -14.85 8.80
CA ALA A 219 1.62 -14.17 7.99
C ALA A 219 1.14 -12.76 7.70
N VAL A 220 2.07 -11.85 7.52
CA VAL A 220 1.86 -10.50 6.95
C VAL A 220 2.79 -10.35 5.76
N ARG A 221 2.30 -9.72 4.69
CA ARG A 221 3.04 -9.57 3.43
C ARG A 221 2.96 -8.13 2.95
N PRO A 222 4.02 -7.57 2.35
CA PRO A 222 3.99 -6.19 1.86
C PRO A 222 2.85 -5.86 0.89
N PRO A 223 2.42 -6.77 -0.02
CA PRO A 223 1.28 -6.52 -0.91
C PRO A 223 -0.08 -6.46 -0.22
N GLU A 224 -0.21 -6.97 1.00
CA GLU A 224 -1.46 -7.07 1.75
C GLU A 224 -1.52 -5.93 2.78
N MET A 225 -2.60 -5.13 2.73
CA MET A 225 -2.85 -4.07 3.71
C MET A 225 -3.57 -4.63 4.92
N GLU A 226 -3.04 -4.34 6.10
CA GLU A 226 -3.66 -4.72 7.36
C GLU A 226 -4.47 -3.57 7.93
N ARG A 227 -5.63 -3.90 8.50
CA ARG A 227 -6.58 -2.95 9.08
C ARG A 227 -6.84 -3.26 10.55
N ILE A 228 -6.79 -2.23 11.39
CA ILE A 228 -7.07 -2.29 12.83
C ILE A 228 -7.99 -1.14 13.22
N VAL A 229 -8.94 -1.42 14.10
CA VAL A 229 -9.76 -0.38 14.74
C VAL A 229 -9.26 -0.20 16.17
N LEU A 230 -8.95 1.04 16.52
CA LEU A 230 -8.57 1.43 17.88
C LEU A 230 -9.64 2.36 18.44
N ASP A 231 -10.14 2.07 19.64
CA ASP A 231 -10.97 3.01 20.39
C ASP A 231 -10.06 4.02 21.10
N LEU A 232 -10.21 5.30 20.77
CA LEU A 232 -9.39 6.38 21.35
C LEU A 232 -9.69 6.59 22.84
N ALA A 233 -10.80 6.07 23.37
CA ALA A 233 -11.08 6.08 24.81
C ALA A 233 -10.09 5.23 25.62
N LEU A 234 -9.33 4.34 24.97
CA LEU A 234 -8.29 3.52 25.62
C LEU A 234 -6.98 4.28 25.85
N LEU A 235 -6.80 5.46 25.25
CA LEU A 235 -5.55 6.22 25.35
C LEU A 235 -5.36 6.77 26.78
N PRO A 236 -4.21 6.51 27.43
CA PRO A 236 -3.90 7.10 28.72
C PRO A 236 -3.86 8.64 28.65
N PRO A 237 -4.27 9.35 29.72
CA PRO A 237 -4.09 10.79 29.80
C PRO A 237 -2.61 11.20 29.67
N GLY A 238 -2.34 12.27 28.92
CA GLY A 238 -0.97 12.76 28.73
C GLY A 238 -0.12 11.93 27.76
N THR A 239 -0.73 11.05 26.97
CA THR A 239 -0.03 10.32 25.91
C THR A 239 0.54 11.31 24.88
N GLU A 240 1.83 11.17 24.56
CA GLU A 240 2.54 12.00 23.58
C GLU A 240 2.64 11.34 22.19
N GLU A 241 2.58 10.01 22.11
CA GLU A 241 2.57 9.25 20.86
C GLU A 241 1.85 7.90 20.98
N LEU A 242 1.37 7.38 19.85
CA LEU A 242 0.88 6.01 19.71
C LEU A 242 1.90 5.17 18.93
N SER A 243 2.48 4.15 19.56
CA SER A 243 3.43 3.24 18.93
C SER A 243 2.73 2.02 18.33
N LEU A 244 3.00 1.69 17.06
CA LEU A 244 2.60 0.45 16.40
C LEU A 244 3.86 -0.37 16.12
N ASN A 245 4.02 -1.51 16.76
CA ASN A 245 5.22 -2.34 16.64
C ASN A 245 4.87 -3.71 16.06
N LEU A 246 5.40 -4.01 14.87
CA LEU A 246 5.24 -5.31 14.22
C LEU A 246 6.54 -6.11 14.36
N ARG A 247 6.42 -7.33 14.89
CA ARG A 247 7.55 -8.26 15.09
C ARG A 247 7.24 -9.63 14.51
N GLY A 248 8.27 -10.31 14.03
CA GLY A 248 8.27 -11.73 13.62
C GLY A 248 8.93 -12.63 14.64
#